data_AF-A0A7C5SKI5-F1
#
_entry.id   AF-A0A7C5SKI5-F1
#
_cell.length_a   1.000
_cell.length_b   1.000
_cell.length_c   1.000
_cell.angle_alpha   90.00
_cell.angle_beta   90.00
_cell.angle_gamma   90.00
#
_symmetry.space_group_name_H-M   'P 1'
#
loop_
_entity.id
_entity.type
_entity.pdbx_description
1 polymer ?
#
loop_
_entity_poly.entity_id
_entity_poly.type
_entity_poly.pdbx_seq_one_letter_code
_entity_poly.pdbx_strand_id
1 'polypeptide(L)'
;GGGGEFRVRVGPPAGLMRFMSPKGSVCIDGVSLTIAALDPGDTRGEGGWIEVALIPETLEKTTLGRVETGDLVNIEADILAKTVVHFLQNYAGPGGASPAVGG
;
A
#
# COMPACT_ATOMS: atom_id res chain seq x y z
N GLY A 1 -12.34 -26.23 -9.22
CA GLY A 1 -12.46 -25.78 -10.61
C GLY A 1 -12.85 -24.33 -10.62
N GLY A 2 -12.08 -23.47 -11.28
CA GLY A 2 -12.36 -22.04 -11.41
C GLY A 2 -11.07 -21.22 -11.37
N GLY A 3 -10.50 -20.92 -12.55
CA GLY A 3 -9.37 -20.01 -12.71
C GLY A 3 -9.78 -18.54 -12.50
N GLY A 4 -10.30 -18.23 -11.33
CA GLY A 4 -10.70 -16.88 -10.93
C GLY A 4 -9.55 -16.17 -10.21
N GLU A 5 -9.28 -14.93 -10.60
CA GLU A 5 -8.47 -13.99 -9.84
C GLU A 5 -9.22 -13.67 -8.53
N PHE A 6 -8.67 -14.06 -7.37
CA PHE A 6 -9.29 -13.77 -6.08
C PHE A 6 -8.94 -12.34 -5.67
N ARG A 7 -9.94 -11.53 -5.32
CA ARG A 7 -9.75 -10.16 -4.82
C ARG A 7 -9.88 -10.15 -3.31
N VAL A 8 -8.93 -9.52 -2.63
CA VAL A 8 -8.98 -9.30 -1.18
C VAL A 8 -8.89 -7.82 -0.90
N ARG A 9 -9.78 -7.33 -0.01
CA ARG A 9 -9.70 -5.97 0.52
C ARG A 9 -9.16 -6.01 1.94
N VAL A 10 -8.22 -5.12 2.20
CA VAL A 10 -7.65 -4.91 3.55
C VAL A 10 -7.83 -3.45 3.90
N GLY A 11 -8.20 -3.18 5.15
CA GLY A 11 -8.26 -1.83 5.72
C GLY A 11 -6.99 -1.55 6.53
N PRO A 12 -5.99 -0.87 5.97
CA PRO A 12 -4.77 -0.52 6.69
C PRO A 12 -5.05 0.58 7.72
N PRO A 13 -4.24 0.70 8.78
CA PRO A 13 -4.22 1.90 9.61
C PRO A 13 -4.15 3.18 8.75
N ALA A 14 -4.94 4.21 9.08
CA ALA A 14 -5.06 5.43 8.27
C ALA A 14 -3.70 6.09 7.96
N GLY A 15 -2.75 6.05 8.90
CA GLY A 15 -1.40 6.57 8.71
C GLY A 15 -0.58 5.87 7.62
N LEU A 16 -0.93 4.64 7.24
CA LEU A 16 -0.27 3.89 6.17
C LEU A 16 -0.82 4.22 4.77
N MET A 17 -2.07 4.69 4.67
CA MET A 17 -2.71 4.97 3.38
C MET A 17 -1.94 5.98 2.53
N ARG A 18 -1.24 6.92 3.16
CA ARG A 18 -0.40 7.93 2.48
C ARG A 18 0.78 7.35 1.69
N PHE A 19 1.14 6.09 1.93
CA PHE A 19 2.22 5.38 1.24
C PHE A 19 1.70 4.42 0.18
N MET A 20 0.39 4.41 -0.07
CA MET A 20 -0.27 3.48 -0.97
C MET A 20 -0.72 4.21 -2.22
N SER A 21 -0.53 3.58 -3.38
CA SER A 21 -0.94 4.11 -4.68
C SER A 21 -1.47 2.97 -5.54
N PRO A 22 -2.43 3.23 -6.45
CA PRO A 22 -2.84 2.22 -7.42
C PRO A 22 -1.63 1.75 -8.23
N LYS A 23 -1.53 0.43 -8.43
CA LYS A 23 -0.39 -0.25 -9.07
C LYS A 23 0.92 -0.17 -8.28
N GLY A 24 0.92 0.42 -7.08
CA GLY A 24 2.04 0.36 -6.15
C GLY A 24 2.14 -1.01 -5.46
N SER A 25 3.29 -1.25 -4.82
CA SER A 25 3.53 -2.48 -4.07
C SER A 25 3.04 -2.36 -2.62
N VAL A 26 2.61 -3.47 -2.06
CA VAL A 26 2.31 -3.64 -0.62
C VAL A 26 2.70 -5.05 -0.20
N CYS A 27 3.18 -5.23 1.02
CA CYS A 27 3.34 -6.56 1.60
C CYS A 27 2.18 -6.86 2.54
N ILE A 28 1.59 -8.05 2.40
CA ILE A 28 0.57 -8.59 3.31
C ILE A 28 1.10 -9.92 3.86
N ASP A 29 1.32 -10.00 5.17
CA ASP A 29 1.99 -11.14 5.83
C ASP A 29 3.29 -11.57 5.12
N GLY A 30 4.10 -10.57 4.73
CA GLY A 30 5.36 -10.77 4.02
C GLY A 30 5.25 -11.13 2.54
N VAL A 31 4.03 -11.25 2.00
CA VAL A 31 3.79 -11.53 0.58
C VAL A 31 3.71 -10.20 -0.18
N SER A 32 4.63 -10.00 -1.13
CA SER A 32 4.62 -8.83 -2.02
C SER A 32 3.47 -8.93 -3.04
N LEU A 33 2.63 -7.90 -3.08
CA LEU A 33 1.43 -7.82 -3.90
C LEU A 33 1.31 -6.45 -4.56
N THR A 34 0.57 -6.40 -5.67
CA THR A 34 0.25 -5.16 -6.38
C THR A 34 -1.13 -4.67 -5.97
N ILE A 35 -1.23 -3.40 -5.59
CA ILE A 35 -2.50 -2.74 -5.30
C ILE A 35 -3.30 -2.58 -6.61
N ALA A 36 -4.40 -3.30 -6.73
CA ALA A 36 -5.30 -3.22 -7.88
C ALA A 36 -6.17 -1.96 -7.83
N ALA A 37 -6.70 -1.65 -6.64
CA ALA A 37 -7.52 -0.48 -6.37
C ALA A 37 -7.35 -0.04 -4.91
N LEU A 38 -7.74 1.18 -4.59
CA LEU A 38 -7.81 1.64 -3.22
C LEU A 38 -8.87 2.74 -3.08
N ASP A 39 -9.39 2.88 -1.86
CA ASP A 39 -10.11 4.05 -1.39
C ASP A 39 -9.30 4.65 -0.23
N PRO A 40 -8.84 5.90 -0.33
CA PRO A 40 -8.05 6.52 0.73
C PRO A 40 -8.84 6.74 2.04
N GLY A 41 -10.17 6.54 2.03
CA GLY A 41 -11.07 6.92 3.10
C GLY A 41 -11.43 8.40 3.03
N ASP A 42 -12.29 8.85 3.96
CA ASP A 42 -12.75 10.22 4.02
C ASP A 42 -12.12 11.01 5.18
N THR A 43 -12.31 12.34 5.16
CA THR A 43 -11.86 13.24 6.23
C THR A 43 -12.66 13.09 7.53
N ARG A 44 -13.73 12.29 7.53
CA ARG A 44 -14.62 12.04 8.67
C ARG A 44 -14.22 10.81 9.47
N GLY A 45 -13.17 10.11 9.04
CA GLY A 45 -12.56 9.02 9.79
C GLY A 45 -13.05 7.63 9.38
N GLU A 46 -13.76 7.48 8.25
CA GLU A 46 -13.96 6.16 7.68
C GLU A 46 -12.62 5.61 7.20
N GLY A 47 -12.27 4.40 7.66
CA GLY A 47 -11.00 3.76 7.32
C GLY A 47 -10.94 3.45 5.83
N GLY A 48 -9.87 3.89 5.17
CA GLY A 48 -9.59 3.53 3.78
C GLY A 48 -9.31 2.04 3.61
N TRP A 49 -9.32 1.57 2.36
CA TRP A 49 -9.02 0.20 2.01
C TRP A 49 -8.14 0.12 0.77
N ILE A 50 -7.40 -0.98 0.65
CA ILE A 50 -6.70 -1.40 -0.57
C ILE A 50 -7.26 -2.73 -1.04
N GLU A 51 -7.25 -2.96 -2.35
CA GLU A 51 -7.63 -4.21 -2.97
C GLU A 51 -6.43 -4.80 -3.71
N VAL A 52 -6.19 -6.09 -3.51
CA VAL A 52 -5.13 -6.85 -4.17
C VAL A 52 -5.71 -8.07 -4.87
N ALA A 53 -5.02 -8.54 -5.90
CA ALA A 53 -5.33 -9.80 -6.57
C ALA A 53 -4.42 -10.91 -6.07
N LEU A 54 -5.00 -12.07 -5.79
CA LEU A 54 -4.31 -13.29 -5.45
C LEU A 54 -4.48 -14.29 -6.60
N ILE A 55 -3.37 -14.67 -7.21
CA ILE A 55 -3.32 -15.75 -8.19
C ILE A 55 -3.34 -17.11 -7.46
N PRO A 56 -3.73 -18.21 -8.14
CA PRO A 56 -3.80 -19.54 -7.51
C PRO A 56 -2.52 -19.94 -6.77
N GLU A 57 -1.37 -19.69 -7.38
CA GLU A 57 -0.05 -19.98 -6.78
C GLU A 57 0.16 -19.24 -5.43
N THR A 58 -0.27 -17.98 -5.32
CA THR A 58 -0.18 -17.21 -4.07
C THR A 58 -1.10 -17.79 -3.01
N LEU A 59 -2.32 -18.18 -3.38
CA LEU A 59 -3.27 -18.80 -2.45
C LEU A 59 -2.77 -20.16 -1.95
N GLU A 60 -2.14 -20.94 -2.81
CA GLU A 60 -1.62 -22.27 -2.48
C GLU A 60 -0.36 -22.22 -1.62
N LYS A 61 0.54 -21.26 -1.88
CA LYS A 61 1.86 -21.19 -1.22
C LYS A 61 1.96 -20.26 -0.02
N THR A 62 0.90 -19.53 0.33
CA THR A 62 0.96 -18.54 1.43
C THR A 62 -0.20 -18.72 2.41
N THR A 63 -0.13 -18.04 3.56
CA THR A 63 -1.22 -18.01 4.54
C THR A 63 -2.48 -17.31 4.02
N LEU A 64 -2.35 -16.47 2.97
CA LEU A 64 -3.44 -15.69 2.40
C LEU A 64 -4.57 -16.53 1.82
N GLY A 65 -4.29 -17.78 1.42
CA GLY A 65 -5.33 -18.71 0.95
C GLY A 65 -6.32 -19.16 2.02
N ARG A 66 -6.06 -18.84 3.29
CA ARG A 66 -6.87 -19.25 4.46
C ARG A 66 -7.44 -18.08 5.24
N VAL A 67 -7.13 -16.85 4.83
CA VAL A 67 -7.60 -15.63 5.50
C VAL A 67 -9.09 -15.45 5.24
N GLU A 68 -9.83 -15.16 6.30
CA GLU A 68 -11.26 -14.85 6.26
C GLU A 68 -11.51 -13.37 6.55
N THR A 69 -12.74 -12.91 6.27
CA THR A 69 -13.12 -11.52 6.60
C THR A 69 -13.09 -11.32 8.12
N GLY A 70 -12.34 -10.32 8.56
CA GLY A 70 -12.17 -10.00 9.98
C GLY A 70 -10.83 -10.47 10.57
N ASP A 71 -10.10 -11.32 9.87
CA ASP A 71 -8.75 -11.69 10.26
C ASP A 71 -7.80 -10.48 10.19
N LEU A 72 -6.85 -10.45 11.11
CA LEU A 72 -5.76 -9.48 11.11
C LEU A 72 -4.60 -10.01 10.27
N VAL A 73 -4.01 -9.11 9.50
CA VAL A 73 -2.81 -9.37 8.68
C VAL A 73 -1.78 -8.29 8.96
N ASN A 74 -0.50 -8.63 8.80
CA ASN A 74 0.57 -7.65 8.86
C ASN A 74 0.64 -6.90 7.53
N ILE A 75 0.66 -5.57 7.59
CA ILE A 75 0.73 -4.71 6.41
C ILE A 75 2.01 -3.88 6.45
N GLU A 76 2.78 -3.95 5.37
CA GLU A 76 3.96 -3.12 5.18
C GLU A 76 3.84 -2.35 3.86
N ALA A 77 3.90 -1.03 3.94
CA ALA A 77 3.98 -0.18 2.76
C ALA A 77 5.37 -0.21 2.11
N ASP A 78 5.41 -0.01 0.80
CA ASP A 78 6.62 0.02 -0.02
C ASP A 78 7.65 1.02 0.53
N ILE A 79 8.90 0.56 0.65
CA ILE A 79 10.02 1.40 1.11
C ILE A 79 10.28 2.59 0.17
N LEU A 80 10.06 2.44 -1.13
CA LEU A 80 10.19 3.53 -2.09
C LEU A 80 9.15 4.62 -1.83
N ALA A 81 7.89 4.23 -1.58
CA ALA A 81 6.84 5.18 -1.22
C ALA A 81 7.15 5.87 0.11
N LYS A 82 7.59 5.12 1.14
CA LYS A 82 8.05 5.69 2.42
C LYS A 82 9.19 6.69 2.22
N THR A 83 10.16 6.35 1.37
CA THR A 83 11.34 7.20 1.10
C THR A 83 10.95 8.48 0.38
N VAL A 84 10.13 8.40 -0.67
CA VAL A 84 9.63 9.59 -1.41
C VAL A 84 8.87 10.51 -0.46
N VAL A 85 7.97 9.94 0.33
CA VAL A 85 7.15 10.70 1.27
C VAL A 85 8.00 11.32 2.37
N HIS A 86 8.96 10.58 2.93
CA HIS A 86 9.94 11.11 3.87
C HIS A 86 10.75 12.26 3.26
N PHE A 87 11.20 12.10 2.01
CA PHE A 87 11.93 13.13 1.29
C PHE A 87 11.10 14.41 1.14
N LEU A 88 9.86 14.28 0.69
CA LEU A 88 8.94 15.41 0.50
C LEU A 88 8.62 16.14 1.80
N GLN A 89 8.53 15.42 2.93
CA GLN A 89 8.22 16.04 4.22
C GLN A 89 9.38 16.79 4.86
N ASN A 90 10.61 16.35 4.60
CA ASN A 90 11.78 16.84 5.34
C ASN A 90 12.73 17.68 4.48
N TYR A 91 12.73 17.51 3.16
CA TYR A 91 13.72 18.09 2.26
C TYR A 91 13.11 18.83 1.07
N ALA A 92 11.88 18.52 0.66
CA ALA A 92 11.18 19.34 -0.32
C ALA A 92 10.62 20.60 0.38
N GLY A 93 11.45 21.63 0.47
CA GLY A 93 11.00 22.98 0.79
C GLY A 93 10.00 23.51 -0.25
N PRO A 94 9.29 24.62 0.01
CA PRO A 94 8.40 25.23 -0.96
C PRO A 94 9.21 25.76 -2.16
N GLY A 95 9.33 24.93 -3.21
CA GLY A 95 9.99 25.26 -4.47
C GLY A 95 11.52 25.20 -4.42
N GLY A 96 12.12 24.75 -5.50
CA GLY A 96 13.57 24.75 -5.67
C GLY A 96 14.14 26.16 -5.57
N ALA A 97 14.70 26.51 -4.42
CA ALA A 97 15.68 27.58 -4.35
C ALA A 97 16.99 27.03 -4.96
N SER A 98 17.30 27.48 -6.16
CA SER A 98 18.61 27.25 -6.78
C SER A 98 19.70 27.72 -5.81
N PRO A 99 20.79 26.96 -5.58
CA PRO A 99 21.89 27.46 -4.78
C PRO A 99 22.45 28.69 -5.50
N ALA A 100 22.39 29.85 -4.84
CA ALA A 100 23.08 31.04 -5.34
C ALA A 100 24.57 30.69 -5.41
N VAL A 101 25.13 30.70 -6.62
CA VAL A 101 26.58 30.62 -6.82
C VAL A 101 27.17 31.91 -6.22
N GLY A 102 27.95 31.77 -5.15
CA GLY A 102 28.68 32.87 -4.55
C GLY A 102 29.84 33.29 -5.46
N GLY A 103 29.98 34.59 -5.68
CA GLY A 103 31.15 35.21 -6.29
C GLY A 103 32.32 35.36 -5.33
#